data_AF-A0A4V3AMS6-F1
#
_entry.id   AF-A0A4V3AMS6-F1
#
_cell.length_a   1.000
_cell.length_b   1.000
_cell.length_c   1.000
_cell.angle_alpha   90.00
_cell.angle_beta   90.00
_cell.angle_gamma   90.00
#
_symmetry.space_group_name_H-M   'P 1'
#
loop_
_entity.id
_entity.type
_entity.pdbx_description
1 polymer ?
#
loop_
_entity_poly.entity_id
_entity_poly.type
_entity_poly.pdbx_seq_one_letter_code
_entity_poly.pdbx_strand_id
1 'polypeptide(L)'
;MTISPIGPRAEDYLNAIREVFGFEPNLSGLRLITAEVTHGFLIAQFENLEGSPCLRYGARVWLPGSTEDRLWITYAETKDVVEWVRWAVWLRVMEAYQTGDYPDEGLGPDAVRWLIDDVRSG
;
A
#
# COMPACT_ATOMS: atom_id res chain seq x y z
N MET A 1 30.44 4.14 -13.36
CA MET A 1 30.09 3.56 -12.04
C MET A 1 28.59 3.70 -11.87
N THR A 2 27.86 2.60 -12.04
CA THR A 2 26.41 2.58 -11.86
C THR A 2 26.18 2.40 -10.36
N ILE A 3 25.71 3.45 -9.70
CA ILE A 3 25.33 3.38 -8.28
C ILE A 3 24.09 2.49 -8.25
N SER A 4 24.25 1.23 -7.85
CA SER A 4 23.11 0.39 -7.50
C SER A 4 22.33 1.14 -6.41
N PRO A 5 21.01 1.35 -6.56
CA PRO A 5 20.24 1.97 -5.51
C PRO A 5 20.43 1.14 -4.23
N ILE A 6 20.83 1.81 -3.15
CA ILE A 6 21.05 1.23 -1.82
C ILE A 6 19.65 1.04 -1.20
N GLY A 7 18.92 0.04 -1.69
CA GLY A 7 17.55 -0.23 -1.25
C GLY A 7 16.93 -1.44 -1.95
N PRO A 8 15.77 -1.92 -1.45
CA PRO A 8 15.03 -3.00 -2.08
C PRO A 8 14.59 -2.64 -3.50
N ARG A 9 14.49 -3.64 -4.36
CA ARG A 9 14.02 -3.48 -5.73
C ARG A 9 12.50 -3.35 -5.76
N ALA A 10 11.97 -2.76 -6.82
CA ALA A 10 10.53 -2.71 -7.10
C ALA A 10 9.85 -4.09 -6.95
N GLU A 11 10.50 -5.15 -7.44
CA GLU A 11 10.00 -6.52 -7.35
C GLU A 11 9.86 -7.03 -5.90
N ASP A 12 10.75 -6.61 -5.00
CA ASP A 12 10.69 -7.00 -3.58
C ASP A 12 9.42 -6.45 -2.93
N TYR A 13 9.06 -5.19 -3.22
CA TYR A 13 7.81 -4.59 -2.75
C TYR A 13 6.57 -5.27 -3.34
N LEU A 14 6.61 -5.64 -4.63
CA LEU A 14 5.52 -6.35 -5.29
C LEU A 14 5.32 -7.77 -4.73
N ASN A 15 6.40 -8.46 -4.40
CA ASN A 15 6.33 -9.77 -3.75
C ASN A 15 5.82 -9.64 -2.31
N ALA A 16 6.32 -8.66 -1.56
CA ALA A 16 5.88 -8.39 -0.20
C ALA A 16 4.38 -8.03 -0.13
N ILE A 17 3.87 -7.19 -1.01
CA ILE A 17 2.43 -6.85 -1.00
C ILE A 17 1.55 -8.04 -1.40
N ARG A 18 2.01 -8.89 -2.31
CA ARG A 18 1.31 -10.14 -2.62
C ARG A 18 1.37 -11.11 -1.45
N GLU A 19 2.47 -11.16 -0.70
CA GLU A 19 2.56 -11.99 0.50
C GLU A 19 1.57 -11.51 1.58
N VAL A 20 1.58 -10.21 1.86
CA VAL A 20 0.76 -9.60 2.93
C VAL A 20 -0.74 -9.65 2.61
N PHE A 21 -1.14 -9.46 1.35
CA PHE A 21 -2.55 -9.44 0.95
C PHE A 21 -3.03 -10.71 0.23
N GLY A 22 -2.15 -11.65 -0.11
CA GLY A 22 -2.46 -12.81 -0.94
C GLY A 22 -2.61 -14.14 -0.21
N PHE A 23 -2.19 -14.26 1.06
CA PHE A 23 -2.26 -15.53 1.79
C PHE A 23 -3.58 -15.77 2.55
N GLU A 24 -4.34 -14.74 2.94
CA GLU A 24 -5.66 -14.94 3.57
C GLU A 24 -6.68 -13.87 3.17
N PRO A 25 -7.69 -14.18 2.34
CA PRO A 25 -8.80 -13.26 2.06
C PRO A 25 -9.79 -13.06 3.22
N ASN A 26 -9.51 -13.55 4.43
CA ASN A 26 -10.59 -13.90 5.37
C ASN A 26 -10.78 -12.99 6.59
N LEU A 27 -9.92 -11.99 6.83
CA LEU A 27 -10.10 -11.08 7.99
C LEU A 27 -10.34 -9.62 7.61
N SER A 28 -9.97 -9.20 6.41
CA SER A 28 -10.01 -7.79 5.98
C SER A 28 -11.20 -7.42 5.11
N GLY A 29 -11.85 -8.39 4.46
CA GLY A 29 -12.86 -8.13 3.43
C GLY A 29 -12.29 -7.52 2.14
N LEU A 30 -10.96 -7.30 2.03
CA LEU A 30 -10.30 -6.71 0.87
C LEU A 30 -9.41 -7.72 0.15
N ARG A 31 -9.54 -7.80 -1.18
CA ARG A 31 -8.66 -8.59 -2.06
C ARG A 31 -7.80 -7.67 -2.92
N LEU A 32 -6.49 -7.92 -2.95
CA LEU A 32 -5.57 -7.24 -3.86
C LEU A 32 -5.90 -7.59 -5.32
N ILE A 33 -6.12 -6.57 -6.15
CA ILE A 33 -6.38 -6.70 -7.61
C ILE A 33 -5.10 -6.47 -8.39
N THR A 34 -4.44 -5.34 -8.13
CA THR A 34 -3.22 -4.91 -8.83
C THR A 34 -2.27 -4.26 -7.84
N ALA A 35 -0.98 -4.40 -8.12
CA ALA A 35 0.07 -3.65 -7.46
C ALA A 35 1.14 -3.27 -8.49
N GLU A 36 1.62 -2.04 -8.41
CA GLU A 36 2.70 -1.53 -9.24
C GLU A 36 3.64 -0.64 -8.45
N VAL A 37 4.89 -0.57 -8.90
CA VAL A 37 5.87 0.38 -8.39
C VAL A 37 6.21 1.36 -9.49
N THR A 38 5.90 2.64 -9.27
CA THR A 38 6.10 3.69 -10.27
C THR A 38 6.33 5.04 -9.61
N HIS A 39 7.20 5.86 -10.18
CA HIS A 39 7.52 7.21 -9.69
C HIS A 39 7.87 7.31 -8.19
N GLY A 40 8.49 6.27 -7.62
CA GLY A 40 8.83 6.23 -6.19
C GLY A 40 7.67 5.86 -5.27
N PHE A 41 6.57 5.34 -5.80
CA PHE A 41 5.43 4.86 -5.03
C PHE A 41 5.23 3.36 -5.18
N LEU A 42 4.72 2.74 -4.12
CA LEU A 42 3.95 1.49 -4.21
C LEU A 42 2.48 1.86 -4.33
N ILE A 43 1.87 1.49 -5.46
CA ILE A 43 0.45 1.70 -5.73
C ILE A 43 -0.24 0.35 -5.72
N ALA A 44 -1.27 0.21 -4.90
CA ALA A 44 -2.04 -1.02 -4.76
C ALA A 44 -3.53 -0.73 -4.90
N GLN A 45 -4.25 -1.59 -5.60
CA GLN A 45 -5.70 -1.54 -5.69
C GLN A 45 -6.31 -2.79 -5.10
N PHE A 46 -7.41 -2.60 -4.41
CA PHE A 46 -8.15 -3.64 -3.71
C PHE A 46 -9.61 -3.61 -4.12
N GLU A 47 -10.28 -4.76 -4.11
CA GLU A 47 -11.73 -4.84 -4.16
C GLU A 47 -12.26 -5.32 -2.82
N ASN A 48 -13.41 -4.77 -2.42
CA ASN A 48 -14.16 -5.33 -1.31
C ASN A 48 -14.89 -6.60 -1.77
N LEU A 49 -14.70 -7.67 -1.01
CA LEU A 49 -15.34 -8.98 -1.19
C LEU A 49 -16.76 -9.01 -0.63
N GLU A 50 -17.09 -8.09 0.28
CA GLU A 50 -18.39 -8.00 0.94
C GLU A 50 -19.22 -6.83 0.40
N GLY A 51 -20.48 -7.10 0.02
CA GLY A 51 -21.42 -6.08 -0.42
C GLY A 51 -21.43 -5.83 -1.93
N SER A 52 -22.60 -5.39 -2.42
CA SER A 52 -22.81 -4.95 -3.80
C SER A 52 -23.19 -3.47 -3.81
N PRO A 53 -22.58 -2.62 -4.67
CA PRO A 53 -21.59 -2.94 -5.70
C PRO A 53 -20.16 -3.12 -5.17
N CYS A 54 -19.33 -3.90 -5.89
CA CYS A 54 -17.89 -4.06 -5.61
C CYS A 54 -17.18 -2.70 -5.75
N LEU A 55 -16.92 -2.03 -4.63
CA LEU A 55 -16.12 -0.81 -4.59
C LEU A 55 -14.63 -1.15 -4.73
N ARG A 56 -13.91 -0.35 -5.52
CA ARG A 56 -12.45 -0.40 -5.61
C ARG A 56 -11.83 0.57 -4.63
N TYR A 57 -10.82 0.10 -3.94
CA TYR A 57 -10.02 0.86 -2.99
C TYR A 57 -8.58 0.96 -3.48
N GLY A 58 -7.88 2.01 -3.09
CA GLY A 58 -6.50 2.25 -3.50
C GLY A 58 -5.62 2.63 -2.33
N ALA A 59 -4.35 2.25 -2.39
CA ALA A 59 -3.30 2.77 -1.53
C ALA A 59 -2.13 3.24 -2.40
N ARG A 60 -1.70 4.48 -2.20
CA ARG A 60 -0.49 5.04 -2.80
C ARG A 60 0.43 5.48 -1.67
N VAL A 61 1.54 4.77 -1.53
CA VAL A 61 2.48 4.96 -0.43
C VAL A 61 3.86 5.26 -0.99
N TRP A 62 4.55 6.25 -0.42
CA TRP A 62 5.94 6.53 -0.80
C TRP A 62 6.82 5.32 -0.52
N LEU A 63 7.59 4.91 -1.52
CA LEU A 63 8.71 4.02 -1.28
C LEU A 63 9.79 4.78 -0.51
N PRO A 64 10.50 4.10 0.38
CA PRO A 64 11.72 4.67 0.93
C PRO A 64 12.75 4.80 -0.18
N GLY A 65 13.22 6.03 -0.41
CA GLY A 65 14.39 6.33 -1.23
C GLY A 65 15.71 5.92 -0.58
N SER A 66 15.73 5.66 0.73
CA SER A 66 16.87 5.12 1.47
C SER A 66 16.47 4.31 2.70
N THR A 67 17.38 3.46 3.19
CA THR A 67 17.16 2.74 4.48
C THR A 67 17.19 3.66 5.71
N GLU A 68 17.48 4.95 5.51
CA GLU A 68 17.52 5.99 6.55
C GLU A 68 16.26 6.87 6.52
N ASP A 69 15.32 6.61 5.60
CA ASP A 69 14.09 7.38 5.53
C ASP A 69 13.22 7.15 6.75
N ARG A 70 12.58 8.22 7.22
CA ARG A 70 11.74 8.19 8.42
C ARG A 70 10.68 7.11 8.35
N LEU A 71 10.04 6.90 7.20
CA LEU A 71 9.05 5.83 7.02
C LEU A 71 9.67 4.44 7.18
N TRP A 72 10.87 4.21 6.66
CA TRP A 72 11.58 2.93 6.80
C TRP A 72 12.02 2.71 8.24
N ILE A 73 12.58 3.72 8.90
CA ILE A 73 13.01 3.64 10.29
C ILE A 73 11.82 3.44 11.24
N THR A 74 10.70 4.14 11.00
CA THR A 74 9.53 4.09 11.89
C THR A 74 8.81 2.76 11.82
N TYR A 75 8.79 2.11 10.65
CA TYR A 75 7.92 0.96 10.39
C TYR A 75 8.66 -0.33 10.05
N ALA A 76 9.97 -0.29 9.76
CA ALA A 76 10.78 -1.46 9.46
C ALA A 76 12.00 -1.51 10.40
N GLU A 77 11.77 -1.79 11.69
CA GLU A 77 12.84 -1.98 12.68
C GLU A 77 13.87 -3.03 12.22
N THR A 78 13.41 -4.06 11.51
CA THR A 78 14.21 -5.15 10.96
C THR A 78 14.81 -4.84 9.57
N LYS A 79 14.42 -3.71 8.96
CA LYS A 79 14.66 -3.39 7.54
C LYS A 79 14.17 -4.48 6.58
N ASP A 80 13.14 -5.22 6.96
CA ASP A 80 12.47 -6.19 6.12
C ASP A 80 11.34 -5.55 5.29
N VAL A 81 11.28 -5.89 4.00
CA VAL A 81 10.31 -5.30 3.06
C VAL A 81 8.89 -5.78 3.37
N VAL A 82 8.73 -7.03 3.80
CA VAL A 82 7.42 -7.60 4.14
C VAL A 82 6.88 -6.92 5.39
N GLU A 83 7.69 -6.77 6.43
CA GLU A 83 7.29 -6.01 7.62
C GLU A 83 6.97 -4.56 7.30
N TRP A 84 7.78 -3.90 6.47
CA TRP A 84 7.47 -2.55 6.01
C TRP A 84 6.10 -2.49 5.32
N VAL A 85 5.80 -3.41 4.41
CA VAL A 85 4.49 -3.46 3.73
C VAL A 85 3.35 -3.71 4.74
N ARG A 86 3.56 -4.56 5.75
CA ARG A 86 2.56 -4.79 6.81
C ARG A 86 2.22 -3.50 7.55
N TRP A 87 3.22 -2.72 7.93
CA TRP A 87 3.03 -1.50 8.71
C TRP A 87 2.62 -0.28 7.87
N ALA A 88 3.38 0.00 6.81
CA ALA A 88 3.22 1.20 5.99
C ALA A 88 2.06 1.12 5.00
N VAL A 89 1.59 -0.10 4.69
CA VAL A 89 0.46 -0.34 3.79
C VAL A 89 -0.68 -1.03 4.51
N TRP A 90 -0.52 -2.30 4.91
CA TRP A 90 -1.65 -3.11 5.38
C TRP A 90 -2.35 -2.51 6.59
N LEU A 91 -1.62 -2.14 7.65
CA LEU A 91 -2.23 -1.60 8.87
C LEU A 91 -3.00 -0.31 8.58
N ARG A 92 -2.40 0.62 7.83
CA ARG A 92 -3.03 1.89 7.44
C ARG A 92 -4.24 1.68 6.52
N VAL A 93 -4.16 0.75 5.58
CA VAL A 93 -5.28 0.37 4.71
C VAL A 93 -6.42 -0.19 5.55
N MET A 94 -6.14 -1.10 6.48
CA MET A 94 -7.17 -1.69 7.34
C MET A 94 -7.81 -0.65 8.26
N GLU A 95 -7.02 0.22 8.87
CA GLU A 95 -7.51 1.30 9.74
C GLU A 95 -8.43 2.26 8.96
N ALA A 96 -7.99 2.74 7.79
CA ALA A 96 -8.81 3.60 6.93
C ALA A 96 -10.06 2.87 6.41
N TYR A 97 -9.94 1.59 6.07
CA TYR A 97 -11.07 0.79 5.59
C TYR A 97 -12.13 0.58 6.68
N GLN A 98 -11.72 0.29 7.92
CA GLN A 98 -12.61 0.00 9.06
C GLN A 98 -13.25 1.26 9.66
N THR A 99 -12.51 2.38 9.70
CA THR A 99 -13.04 3.65 10.25
C THR A 99 -14.06 4.29 9.32
N GLY A 100 -14.00 4.01 8.02
CA GLY A 100 -14.88 4.62 7.03
C GLY A 100 -14.63 6.12 6.81
N ASP A 101 -13.57 6.66 7.43
CA ASP A 101 -13.16 8.05 7.33
C ASP A 101 -12.28 8.21 6.08
N TYR A 102 -12.93 8.29 4.93
CA TYR A 102 -12.24 8.38 3.65
C TYR A 102 -11.96 9.85 3.32
N PRO A 103 -10.70 10.23 3.03
CA PRO A 103 -10.33 11.61 2.75
C PRO A 103 -10.89 12.18 1.42
N ASP A 104 -11.70 11.40 0.69
CA ASP A 104 -12.32 11.79 -0.57
C ASP A 104 -13.82 11.42 -0.58
N GLU A 105 -14.69 12.44 -0.60
CA GLU A 105 -16.14 12.26 -0.76
C GLU A 105 -16.52 11.82 -2.20
N GLY A 106 -15.58 11.81 -3.14
CA GLY A 106 -15.81 11.44 -4.54
C GLY A 106 -14.98 10.23 -4.98
N LEU A 107 -15.61 9.28 -5.67
CA LEU A 107 -14.89 8.37 -6.55
C LEU A 107 -14.16 9.24 -7.58
N GLY A 108 -12.83 9.33 -7.50
CA GLY A 108 -12.03 10.02 -8.50
C GLY A 108 -12.28 9.48 -9.93
N PRO A 109 -11.64 10.04 -10.97
CA PRO A 109 -11.88 9.66 -12.36
C PRO A 109 -11.68 8.15 -12.64
N ASP A 110 -10.92 7.46 -11.79
CA ASP A 110 -10.64 6.02 -11.90
C ASP A 110 -11.64 5.11 -11.17
N ALA A 111 -12.66 5.69 -10.52
CA ALA A 111 -13.58 4.97 -9.63
C ALA A 111 -12.87 4.17 -8.51
N VAL A 112 -11.72 4.67 -8.05
CA VAL A 112 -10.95 4.12 -6.92
C VAL A 112 -11.08 5.05 -5.73
N ARG A 113 -11.47 4.49 -4.57
CA ARG A 113 -11.47 5.18 -3.29
C ARG A 113 -10.10 5.02 -2.62
N TRP A 114 -9.31 6.08 -2.57
CA TRP A 114 -7.99 6.05 -1.95
C TRP A 114 -8.09 6.02 -0.43
N LEU A 115 -7.71 4.89 0.16
CA LEU A 115 -7.56 4.68 1.60
C LEU A 115 -6.29 5.34 2.12
N ILE A 116 -5.26 5.37 1.29
CA ILE A 116 -4.01 6.09 1.53
C ILE A 116 -3.63 6.80 0.23
N ASP A 117 -3.34 8.10 0.32
CA ASP A 117 -2.76 8.87 -0.78
C ASP A 117 -1.67 9.80 -0.23
N ASP A 118 -0.45 9.29 -0.11
CA ASP A 118 0.68 10.04 0.43
C ASP A 118 1.08 11.26 -0.46
N VAL A 119 0.51 11.41 -1.67
CA VAL A 119 0.66 12.64 -2.47
C VAL A 119 -0.06 13.82 -1.81
N ARG A 120 -1.17 13.57 -1.12
CA ARG A 120 -2.00 14.61 -0.49
C ARG A 120 -1.59 14.92 0.95
N SER A 121 -0.77 14.07 1.56
CA SER A 121 -0.28 14.24 2.93
C SER A 121 1.09 14.93 3.01
N GLY A 122 1.67 15.32 1.87
CA GLY A 122 2.96 16.01 1.75
C GLY A 122 2.86 17.51 1.63
#